data_AF-A0A7S2PLT4-F1
#
_entry.id   AF-A0A7S2PLT4-F1
#
_cell.length_a   1.000
_cell.length_b   1.000
_cell.length_c   1.000
_cell.angle_alpha   90.00
_cell.angle_beta   90.00
_cell.angle_gamma   90.00
#
_symmetry.space_group_name_H-M   'P 1'
#
loop_
_entity.id
_entity.type
_entity.pdbx_description
1 polymer ?
#
loop_
_entity_poly.entity_id
_entity_poly.type
_entity_poly.pdbx_seq_one_letter_code
_entity_poly.pdbx_strand_id
1 'polypeptide(L)'
;GELKLQDLAVGQRFVGTVTSLAAVGAFVDIGAERRGLVRPARMACRFVERPDEVVSPGQRVDVWVYRVPDNGTLGLSMVECPPSPLRDPVVAFRAALDSDWFQARVRFRHTSGVYVDVEAPGGG
;
A
#
# COMPACT_ATOMS: atom_id res chain seq x y z
N GLY A 1 14.39 8.20 -20.96
CA GLY A 1 13.12 7.83 -21.61
C GLY A 1 12.09 7.76 -20.51
N GLU A 2 11.06 8.59 -20.61
CA GLU A 2 10.02 8.72 -19.59
C GLU A 2 8.97 7.61 -19.80
N LEU A 3 8.64 6.84 -18.77
CA LEU A 3 7.62 5.79 -18.84
C LEU A 3 6.23 6.45 -18.87
N LYS A 4 5.41 6.10 -19.85
CA LYS A 4 4.02 6.57 -19.91
C LYS A 4 3.15 5.77 -18.95
N LEU A 5 2.12 6.40 -18.40
CA LEU A 5 1.20 5.73 -17.46
C LEU A 5 0.52 4.49 -18.08
N GLN A 6 0.23 4.53 -19.37
CA GLN A 6 -0.36 3.40 -20.12
C GLN A 6 0.55 2.16 -20.20
N ASP A 7 1.86 2.33 -20.01
CA ASP A 7 2.84 1.25 -20.07
C ASP A 7 3.09 0.61 -18.69
N LEU A 8 2.54 1.22 -17.62
CA LEU A 8 2.63 0.73 -16.25
C LEU A 8 1.51 -0.27 -15.97
N ALA A 9 1.87 -1.42 -15.40
CA ALA A 9 0.91 -2.42 -14.95
C ALA A 9 0.96 -2.60 -13.44
N VAL A 10 -0.21 -2.84 -12.84
CA VAL A 10 -0.31 -3.21 -11.42
C VAL A 10 0.49 -4.50 -11.16
N GLY A 11 1.26 -4.51 -10.07
CA GLY A 11 2.16 -5.59 -9.69
C GLY A 11 3.60 -5.44 -10.20
N GLN A 12 3.87 -4.51 -11.14
CA GLN A 12 5.23 -4.27 -11.59
C GLN A 12 6.09 -3.65 -10.49
N ARG A 13 7.35 -4.11 -10.41
CA ARG A 13 8.37 -3.64 -9.47
C ARG A 13 9.34 -2.68 -10.14
N PHE A 14 9.62 -1.57 -9.47
CA PHE A 14 10.58 -0.55 -9.89
C PHE A 14 11.50 -0.18 -8.74
N VAL A 15 12.69 0.32 -9.08
CA VAL A 15 13.55 1.03 -8.13
C VAL A 15 13.31 2.51 -8.33
N GLY A 16 12.87 3.20 -7.28
CA GLY A 16 12.58 4.62 -7.32
C GLY A 16 13.43 5.42 -6.34
N THR A 17 13.47 6.75 -6.54
CA THR A 17 14.13 7.69 -5.62
C THR A 17 13.09 8.53 -4.91
N VAL A 18 13.17 8.62 -3.59
CA VAL A 18 12.28 9.47 -2.79
C VAL A 18 12.60 10.93 -3.09
N THR A 19 11.66 11.68 -3.65
CA THR A 19 11.87 13.09 -4.00
C THR A 19 11.47 14.04 -2.88
N SER A 20 10.41 13.70 -2.13
CA SER A 20 9.87 14.56 -1.07
C SER A 20 8.94 13.78 -0.14
N LEU A 21 8.82 14.25 1.10
CA LEU A 21 7.89 13.72 2.11
C LEU A 21 6.80 14.75 2.38
N ALA A 22 5.58 14.29 2.64
CA ALA A 22 4.44 15.11 3.00
C ALA A 22 3.55 14.34 4.00
N ALA A 23 2.59 15.02 4.63
CA ALA A 23 1.63 14.37 5.54
C ALA A 23 0.85 13.23 4.87
N VAL A 24 0.64 13.31 3.56
CA VAL A 24 -0.06 12.28 2.77
C VAL A 24 0.81 11.06 2.43
N GLY A 25 2.14 11.14 2.60
CA GLY A 25 3.07 10.06 2.27
C GLY A 25 4.41 10.52 1.68
N ALA A 26 5.10 9.60 1.01
CA ALA A 26 6.36 9.86 0.31
C ALA A 26 6.15 9.86 -1.21
N PHE A 27 6.68 10.88 -1.88
CA PHE A 27 6.72 10.93 -3.34
C PHE A 27 7.98 10.25 -3.84
N VAL A 28 7.81 9.32 -4.76
CA VAL A 28 8.88 8.50 -5.34
C VAL A 28 8.87 8.67 -6.85
N ASP A 29 10.03 9.00 -7.40
CA ASP A 29 10.27 9.03 -8.83
C ASP A 29 10.82 7.68 -9.30
N ILE A 30 10.11 7.06 -10.26
CA ILE A 30 10.48 5.78 -10.89
C ILE A 30 10.85 5.95 -12.37
N GLY A 31 11.03 7.20 -12.84
CA GLY A 31 11.24 7.51 -14.25
C GLY A 31 9.96 7.48 -15.09
N ALA A 32 8.80 7.61 -14.45
CA ALA A 32 7.52 7.77 -15.13
C ALA A 32 7.18 9.25 -15.33
N GLU A 33 6.25 9.51 -16.25
CA GLU A 33 5.72 10.85 -16.56
C GLU A 33 5.31 11.63 -15.30
N ARG A 34 4.93 10.91 -14.24
CA ARG A 34 4.50 11.48 -12.98
C ARG A 34 5.06 10.70 -11.80
N ARG A 35 5.47 11.45 -10.78
CA ARG A 35 5.88 10.89 -9.48
C ARG A 35 4.75 10.08 -8.86
N GLY A 36 5.09 8.93 -8.30
CA GLY A 36 4.15 8.12 -7.54
C GLY A 36 4.13 8.50 -6.07
N LEU A 37 3.03 8.15 -5.39
CA LEU A 37 2.83 8.37 -3.97
C LEU A 37 2.77 7.02 -3.25
N VAL A 38 3.62 6.87 -2.24
CA VAL A 38 3.53 5.82 -1.23
C VAL A 38 2.83 6.40 0.00
N ARG A 39 1.67 5.88 0.36
CA ARG A 39 0.96 6.25 1.61
C ARG A 39 1.61 5.56 2.81
N PRO A 40 1.50 6.12 4.04
CA PRO A 40 2.06 5.49 5.25
C PRO A 40 1.67 4.02 5.42
N ALA A 41 0.39 3.69 5.18
CA ALA A 41 -0.12 2.31 5.23
C ALA A 41 0.48 1.33 4.19
N ARG A 42 1.29 1.82 3.26
CA ARG A 42 1.96 1.04 2.19
C ARG A 42 3.50 1.15 2.26
N MET A 43 4.04 1.81 3.29
CA MET A 43 5.49 1.96 3.49
C MET A 43 6.10 0.74 4.18
N ALA A 44 5.38 0.11 5.10
CA ALA A 44 5.86 -1.05 5.86
C ALA A 44 4.71 -1.97 6.29
N CYS A 45 5.04 -3.22 6.66
CA CYS A 45 4.10 -4.19 7.23
C CYS A 45 3.67 -3.88 8.69
N ARG A 46 4.06 -2.70 9.19
CA ARG A 46 3.77 -2.17 10.53
C ARG A 46 3.04 -0.84 10.38
N PHE A 47 2.43 -0.37 11.47
CA PHE A 47 1.95 1.01 11.51
C PHE A 47 3.11 1.99 11.31
N VAL A 48 2.84 2.98 10.48
CA VAL A 48 3.74 4.08 10.19
C VAL A 48 2.92 5.34 10.42
N GLU A 49 3.30 6.10 11.45
CA GLU A 49 2.65 7.38 11.75
C GLU A 49 3.17 8.46 10.80
N ARG A 50 4.49 8.50 10.60
CA ARG A 50 5.15 9.48 9.75
C ARG A 50 6.05 8.85 8.69
N PRO A 51 6.04 9.37 7.44
CA PRO A 51 6.92 8.88 6.38
C PRO A 51 8.42 8.91 6.69
N ASP A 52 8.86 9.92 7.44
CA ASP A 52 10.27 10.11 7.79
C ASP A 52 10.83 9.04 8.73
N GLU A 53 9.98 8.22 9.35
CA GLU A 53 10.41 7.05 10.12
C GLU A 53 10.91 5.89 9.24
N VAL A 54 10.57 5.89 7.95
CA VAL A 54 10.85 4.79 7.03
C VAL A 54 11.81 5.20 5.94
N VAL A 55 11.69 6.44 5.45
CA VAL A 55 12.46 6.91 4.30
C VAL A 55 12.93 8.36 4.44
N SER A 56 13.99 8.69 3.71
CA SER A 56 14.51 10.06 3.58
C SER A 56 14.51 10.53 2.12
N PRO A 57 14.37 11.84 1.83
CA PRO A 57 14.60 12.38 0.49
C PRO A 57 15.97 11.98 -0.06
N GLY A 58 16.04 11.60 -1.33
CA GLY A 58 17.23 11.08 -2.01
C GLY A 58 17.46 9.58 -1.84
N GLN A 59 16.71 8.89 -0.96
CA GLN A 59 16.87 7.46 -0.76
C GLN A 59 16.32 6.66 -1.95
N ARG A 60 17.05 5.62 -2.37
CA ARG A 60 16.56 4.61 -3.31
C ARG A 60 15.74 3.54 -2.59
N VAL A 61 14.57 3.23 -3.13
CA VAL A 61 13.62 2.26 -2.56
C VAL A 61 13.04 1.37 -3.65
N ASP A 62 12.78 0.11 -3.32
CA ASP A 62 11.98 -0.78 -4.16
C ASP A 62 10.50 -0.48 -3.95
N VAL A 63 9.76 -0.35 -5.05
CA VAL A 63 8.32 -0.05 -5.04
C VAL A 63 7.56 -0.89 -6.05
N TRP A 64 6.31 -1.20 -5.71
CA TRP A 64 5.36 -1.87 -6.59
C TRP A 64 4.23 -0.92 -6.98
N VAL A 65 3.82 -1.00 -8.24
CA VAL A 65 2.62 -0.30 -8.73
C VAL A 65 1.39 -1.03 -8.19
N TYR A 66 0.59 -0.38 -7.34
CA TYR A 66 -0.67 -0.97 -6.86
C TYR A 66 -1.92 -0.34 -7.50
N ARG A 67 -1.77 0.85 -8.10
CA ARG A 67 -2.86 1.55 -8.79
C ARG A 67 -2.32 2.50 -9.84
N VAL A 68 -2.86 2.42 -11.06
CA VAL A 68 -2.62 3.37 -12.14
C VAL A 68 -3.95 4.07 -12.43
N PRO A 69 -4.18 5.31 -11.94
CA PRO A 69 -5.40 6.03 -12.24
C PRO A 69 -5.31 6.76 -13.58
N ASP A 70 -6.44 6.89 -14.28
CA ASP A 70 -6.53 7.65 -15.54
C ASP A 70 -6.19 9.13 -15.33
N ASN A 71 -6.58 9.67 -14.16
CA ASN A 71 -6.24 11.01 -13.69
C ASN A 71 -5.80 10.97 -12.21
N GLY A 72 -4.79 11.75 -11.83
CA GLY A 72 -4.31 11.80 -10.44
C GLY A 72 -3.16 10.83 -10.13
N THR A 73 -2.68 10.79 -8.90
CA THR A 73 -1.32 10.30 -8.58
C THR A 73 -1.15 8.79 -8.68
N LEU A 74 -0.05 8.34 -9.30
CA LEU A 74 0.35 6.93 -9.38
C LEU A 74 0.48 6.32 -7.97
N GLY A 75 -0.20 5.22 -7.72
CA GLY A 75 -0.17 4.53 -6.44
C GLY A 75 0.99 3.56 -6.34
N LEU A 76 1.93 3.85 -5.43
CA LEU A 76 3.09 3.00 -5.15
C LEU A 76 3.02 2.39 -3.74
N SER A 77 3.63 1.22 -3.59
CA SER A 77 3.77 0.49 -2.32
C SER A 77 5.22 0.08 -2.13
N MET A 78 5.78 0.27 -0.94
CA MET A 78 7.11 -0.26 -0.57
C MET A 78 7.01 -1.63 0.10
N VAL A 79 5.80 -1.99 0.55
CA VAL A 79 5.49 -3.36 0.92
C VAL A 79 5.15 -4.12 -0.36
N GLU A 80 5.76 -5.27 -0.54
CA GLU A 80 5.36 -6.19 -1.60
C GLU A 80 3.86 -6.44 -1.47
N CYS A 81 3.12 -6.07 -2.50
CA CYS A 81 1.70 -6.37 -2.56
C CYS A 81 1.61 -7.73 -3.24
N PRO A 82 1.55 -8.87 -2.51
CA PRO A 82 0.96 -10.03 -3.14
C PRO A 82 -0.41 -9.56 -3.65
N PRO A 83 -0.80 -9.88 -4.90
CA PRO A 83 -2.15 -9.63 -5.33
C PRO A 83 -3.05 -10.31 -4.32
N SER A 84 -3.75 -9.52 -3.50
CA SER A 84 -4.85 -10.06 -2.71
C SER A 84 -5.79 -10.68 -3.74
N PRO A 85 -6.07 -12.00 -3.69
CA PRO A 85 -7.03 -12.62 -4.59
C PRO A 85 -8.41 -11.94 -4.47
N LEU A 86 -8.66 -11.31 -3.32
CA LEU A 86 -9.82 -10.47 -3.09
C LEU A 86 -9.60 -9.07 -3.69
N ARG A 87 -10.28 -8.78 -4.81
CA ARG A 87 -10.45 -7.41 -5.37
C ARG A 87 -11.02 -6.43 -4.36
N ASP A 88 -11.81 -6.94 -3.41
CA ASP A 88 -12.33 -6.22 -2.25
C ASP A 88 -12.29 -7.19 -1.05
N PRO A 89 -11.35 -7.02 -0.10
CA PRO A 89 -11.21 -7.91 1.05
C PRO A 89 -12.43 -7.89 1.96
N VAL A 90 -13.29 -6.87 1.86
CA VAL A 90 -14.52 -6.77 2.65
C VAL A 90 -15.64 -7.62 2.06
N VAL A 91 -15.62 -7.96 0.76
CA VAL A 91 -16.69 -8.73 0.11
C VAL A 91 -16.94 -10.06 0.82
N ALA A 92 -15.87 -10.76 1.23
CA ALA A 92 -16.00 -12.04 1.95
C ALA A 92 -16.77 -11.89 3.28
N PHE A 93 -16.72 -10.72 3.90
CA PHE A 93 -17.37 -10.44 5.19
C PHE A 93 -18.76 -9.80 5.05
N ARG A 94 -19.22 -9.44 3.85
CA ARG A 94 -20.54 -8.80 3.67
C ARG A 94 -21.72 -9.69 4.05
N ALA A 95 -21.52 -11.01 3.98
CA ALA A 95 -22.52 -11.99 4.39
C ALA A 95 -22.43 -12.36 5.87
N ALA A 96 -21.42 -11.86 6.59
CA ALA A 96 -21.28 -12.10 8.03
C ALA A 96 -22.39 -11.36 8.78
N LEU A 97 -22.95 -12.02 9.79
CA LEU A 97 -23.90 -11.43 10.73
C LEU A 97 -23.15 -10.70 11.84
N ASP A 98 -23.79 -9.72 12.47
CA ASP A 98 -23.23 -9.01 13.64
C ASP A 98 -22.91 -9.95 14.82
N SER A 99 -23.52 -11.14 14.83
CA SER A 99 -23.27 -12.20 15.81
C SER A 99 -22.07 -13.11 15.49
N ASP A 100 -21.48 -12.98 14.30
CA ASP A 100 -20.41 -13.87 13.85
C ASP A 100 -19.07 -13.45 14.45
N TRP A 101 -18.44 -14.40 15.14
CA TRP A 101 -17.13 -14.20 15.75
C TRP A 101 -16.03 -14.79 14.88
N PHE A 102 -15.06 -13.96 14.52
CA PHE A 102 -13.90 -14.37 13.72
C PHE A 102 -12.65 -14.43 14.58
N GLN A 103 -11.89 -15.52 14.44
CA GLN A 103 -10.56 -15.61 15.02
C GLN A 103 -9.64 -14.65 14.28
N ALA A 104 -8.88 -13.86 15.05
CA ALA A 104 -7.99 -12.85 14.51
C ALA A 104 -6.61 -12.94 15.16
N ARG A 105 -5.56 -12.76 14.36
CA ARG A 105 -4.19 -12.65 14.87
C ARG A 105 -3.88 -11.19 15.12
N VAL A 106 -3.51 -10.84 16.35
CA VAL A 106 -3.05 -9.48 16.66
C VAL A 106 -1.77 -9.20 15.90
N ARG A 107 -1.81 -8.19 15.02
CA ARG A 107 -0.65 -7.68 14.28
C ARG A 107 0.17 -6.75 15.16
N PHE A 108 -0.49 -5.74 15.74
CA PHE A 108 0.12 -4.80 16.66
C PHE A 108 -0.94 -4.08 17.49
N ARG A 109 -0.50 -3.51 18.62
CA ARG A 109 -1.31 -2.68 19.50
C ARG A 109 -0.84 -1.24 19.37
N HIS A 110 -1.78 -0.32 19.26
CA HIS A 110 -1.57 1.12 19.19
C HIS A 110 -2.35 1.80 20.32
N THR A 111 -2.03 3.06 20.63
CA THR A 111 -2.74 3.83 21.67
C THR A 111 -4.22 4.03 21.33
N SER A 112 -4.57 4.04 20.05
CA SER A 112 -5.94 4.17 19.55
C SER A 112 -6.68 2.85 19.32
N GLY A 113 -6.04 1.69 19.54
CA GLY A 113 -6.70 0.39 19.35
C GLY A 113 -5.76 -0.75 18.96
N VAL A 114 -6.35 -1.90 18.63
CA VAL A 114 -5.63 -3.12 18.25
C VAL A 114 -5.91 -3.43 16.79
N TYR A 115 -4.84 -3.62 16.01
CA TYR A 115 -4.95 -4.01 14.62
C TYR A 115 -4.73 -5.53 14.53
N VAL A 116 -5.65 -6.21 13.85
CA VAL A 116 -5.68 -7.66 13.75
C VAL A 116 -5.82 -8.10 12.29
N ASP A 117 -5.17 -9.21 11.94
CA ASP A 117 -5.44 -9.93 10.70
C ASP A 117 -6.57 -10.93 10.97
N VAL A 118 -7.64 -10.86 10.17
CA VAL A 118 -8.77 -11.79 10.24
C VAL A 118 -8.77 -12.64 8.98
N GLU A 119 -8.89 -13.95 9.14
CA GLU A 119 -9.02 -14.86 7.99
C GLU A 119 -10.44 -14.76 7.43
N ALA A 120 -10.55 -14.60 6.11
CA ALA A 120 -11.84 -14.41 5.45
C ALA A 120 -12.70 -15.69 5.57
N PRO A 121 -13.99 -15.57 5.95
CA PRO A 121 -14.89 -16.71 5.91
C PRO A 121 -15.00 -17.21 4.46
N GLY A 122 -14.83 -18.52 4.28
CA GLY A 122 -14.85 -19.16 2.96
C GLY A 122 -13.48 -19.44 2.33
N GLY A 123 -12.36 -19.11 3.00
CA GLY A 123 -11.02 -19.58 2.63
C GLY A 123 -10.58 -19.14 1.23
N GLY A 124 -10.46 -17.82 1.03
CA GLY A 124 -9.96 -17.21 -0.22
C GLY A 124 -8.45 -17.03 -0.24
#